data_AF-A0A7S2XUD6-F1
#
_entry.id   AF-A0A7S2XUD6-F1
#
_cell.length_a   1.000
_cell.length_b   1.000
_cell.length_c   1.000
_cell.angle_alpha   90.00
_cell.angle_beta   90.00
_cell.angle_gamma   90.00
#
_symmetry.space_group_name_H-M   'P 1'
#
loop_
_entity.id
_entity.type
_entity.pdbx_description
1 polymer ?
#
loop_
_entity_poly.entity_id
_entity_poly.type
_entity_poly.pdbx_seq_one_letter_code
_entity_poly.pdbx_strand_id
1 'polypeptide(L)'
;TLNRNFHLPAAATLVGVPPVHVQVELRSTTQPSHCIAEPNQVGWIATRGRHVMNGYWHRGTHSPAIPVQREQKESSPWLVTQDLGCWDEMGRLYYCGRASDVIRTGSESVLATEVERVLEQLPWIQECAVVGLPHDAKWGELVCAAIVLRNHHYDDNNDDAQSVLLD
;
A
#
# COMPACT_ATOMS: atom_id res chain seq x y z
N THR A 1 -6.63 -23.02 14.60
CA THR A 1 -5.42 -23.54 13.91
C THR A 1 -4.71 -22.34 13.30
N LEU A 2 -3.63 -21.87 13.93
CA LEU A 2 -2.88 -20.69 13.49
C LEU A 2 -2.22 -20.98 12.14
N ASN A 3 -2.50 -20.16 11.14
CA ASN A 3 -1.89 -20.27 9.82
C ASN A 3 -0.42 -19.85 9.95
N ARG A 4 0.49 -20.83 10.12
CA ARG A 4 1.93 -20.65 10.36
C ARG A 4 2.72 -20.07 9.19
N ASN A 5 2.06 -19.70 8.09
CA ASN A 5 2.69 -19.27 6.85
C ASN A 5 2.48 -17.79 6.52
N PHE A 6 1.97 -16.97 7.45
CA PHE A 6 1.89 -15.54 7.20
C PHE A 6 3.28 -14.92 7.28
N HIS A 7 3.82 -14.60 6.11
CA HIS A 7 5.02 -13.80 5.98
C HIS A 7 4.59 -12.35 5.94
N LEU A 8 5.24 -11.51 6.75
CA LEU A 8 5.09 -10.07 6.63
C LEU A 8 5.42 -9.68 5.17
N PRO A 9 4.62 -8.80 4.54
CA PRO A 9 4.97 -8.23 3.25
C PRO A 9 6.41 -7.73 3.27
N ALA A 10 7.17 -7.96 2.20
CA ALA A 10 8.61 -7.67 2.21
C ALA A 10 8.90 -6.16 2.40
N ALA A 11 7.95 -5.30 2.02
CA ALA A 11 7.99 -3.85 2.21
C ALA A 11 7.41 -3.37 3.55
N ALA A 12 6.96 -4.28 4.42
CA ALA A 12 6.32 -3.92 5.67
C ALA A 12 7.30 -3.22 6.63
N THR A 13 6.93 -2.04 7.12
CA THR A 13 7.76 -1.23 8.03
C THR A 13 7.15 -1.21 9.43
N LEU A 14 7.96 -1.50 10.46
CA LEU A 14 7.52 -1.47 11.85
C LEU A 14 7.14 -0.05 12.29
N VAL A 15 5.90 0.14 12.72
CA VAL A 15 5.39 1.42 13.26
C VAL A 15 5.34 1.39 14.80
N GLY A 16 5.27 0.19 15.39
CA GLY A 16 5.31 -0.01 16.84
C GLY A 16 3.93 -0.34 17.39
N VAL A 17 3.60 0.18 18.57
CA VAL A 17 2.33 -0.10 19.26
C VAL A 17 1.48 1.18 19.37
N PRO A 18 0.15 1.07 19.29
CA PRO A 18 -0.72 2.24 19.45
C PRO A 18 -0.53 2.91 20.83
N PRO A 19 -0.59 4.25 20.90
CA PRO A 19 -0.69 4.97 22.17
C PRO A 19 -1.93 4.54 22.97
N VAL A 20 -1.86 4.64 24.31
CA VAL A 20 -2.90 4.13 25.24
C VAL A 20 -4.32 4.67 25.00
N HIS A 21 -4.45 5.83 24.34
CA HIS A 21 -5.73 6.47 24.03
C HIS A 21 -6.16 6.34 22.55
N VAL A 22 -5.41 5.59 21.76
CA VAL A 22 -5.66 5.31 20.34
C VAL A 22 -5.90 3.82 20.20
N GLN A 23 -7.11 3.47 19.81
CA GLN A 23 -7.44 2.09 19.45
C GLN A 23 -7.15 1.91 17.96
N VAL A 24 -6.57 0.76 17.61
CA VAL A 24 -6.28 0.39 16.24
C VAL A 24 -6.81 -1.02 16.00
N GLU A 25 -7.49 -1.20 14.88
CA GLU A 25 -7.87 -2.51 14.38
C GLU A 25 -7.56 -2.60 12.88
N LEU A 26 -7.41 -3.83 12.39
CA LEU A 26 -7.28 -4.09 10.96
C LEU A 26 -8.63 -4.54 10.43
N ARG A 27 -9.11 -3.85 9.39
CA ARG A 27 -10.37 -4.19 8.74
C ARG A 27 -10.13 -4.94 7.43
N SER A 28 -11.10 -5.74 7.02
CA SER A 28 -11.03 -6.51 5.77
C SER A 28 -10.75 -5.59 4.58
N THR A 29 -9.85 -6.01 3.69
CA THR A 29 -9.54 -5.27 2.44
C THR A 29 -10.68 -5.28 1.43
N THR A 30 -11.63 -6.20 1.58
CA THR A 30 -12.80 -6.34 0.69
C THR A 30 -14.08 -5.75 1.29
N GLN A 31 -14.23 -5.84 2.62
CA GLN A 31 -15.40 -5.35 3.35
C GLN A 31 -15.02 -4.53 4.59
N PRO A 32 -14.30 -3.40 4.41
CA PRO A 32 -13.74 -2.63 5.53
C PRO A 32 -14.81 -1.98 6.42
N SER A 33 -16.05 -1.81 5.97
CA SER A 33 -17.12 -1.25 6.81
C SER A 33 -17.77 -2.25 7.75
N HIS A 34 -17.54 -3.55 7.55
CA HIS A 34 -18.35 -4.61 8.17
C HIS A 34 -17.52 -5.70 8.84
N CYS A 35 -16.29 -5.92 8.36
CA CYS A 35 -15.48 -7.07 8.76
C CYS A 35 -14.12 -6.62 9.26
N ILE A 36 -13.70 -7.21 10.38
CA ILE A 36 -12.31 -7.19 10.85
C ILE A 36 -11.50 -8.13 9.95
N ALA A 37 -10.22 -7.83 9.73
CA ALA A 37 -9.33 -8.72 9.01
C ALA A 37 -9.09 -10.01 9.80
N GLU A 38 -8.94 -11.13 9.09
CA GLU A 38 -8.56 -12.40 9.71
C GLU A 38 -7.20 -12.28 10.41
N PRO A 39 -6.93 -13.07 11.47
CA PRO A 39 -5.63 -13.08 12.11
C PRO A 39 -4.51 -13.36 11.11
N ASN A 40 -3.40 -12.64 11.26
CA ASN A 40 -2.22 -12.77 10.38
C ASN A 40 -2.60 -12.54 8.90
N GLN A 41 -3.35 -11.48 8.62
CA GLN A 41 -3.62 -11.00 7.27
C GLN A 41 -3.38 -9.49 7.21
N VAL A 42 -3.09 -9.00 6.00
CA VAL A 42 -3.08 -7.56 5.72
C VAL A 42 -4.52 -7.05 5.74
N GLY A 43 -4.75 -5.96 6.44
CA GLY A 43 -6.04 -5.26 6.51
C GLY A 43 -5.87 -3.75 6.42
N TRP A 44 -6.98 -3.04 6.26
CA TRP A 44 -7.01 -1.59 6.33
C TRP A 44 -6.83 -1.15 7.78
N ILE A 45 -5.89 -0.26 8.03
CA ILE A 45 -5.68 0.33 9.34
C ILE A 45 -6.89 1.24 9.64
N ALA A 46 -7.61 0.89 10.70
CA ALA A 46 -8.64 1.73 11.26
C ALA A 46 -8.23 2.21 12.65
N THR A 47 -8.45 3.49 12.94
CA THR A 47 -8.14 4.08 14.25
C THR A 47 -9.37 4.69 14.90
N ARG A 48 -9.43 4.62 16.24
CA ARG A 48 -10.50 5.21 17.04
C ARG A 48 -9.91 5.89 18.27
N GLY A 49 -10.37 7.09 18.56
CA GLY A 49 -9.86 7.90 19.67
C GLY A 49 -10.19 9.38 19.49
N ARG A 50 -9.77 10.21 20.45
CA ARG A 50 -10.02 11.66 20.43
C ARG A 50 -9.30 12.40 19.30
N HIS A 51 -8.32 11.77 18.66
CA HIS A 51 -7.56 12.31 17.53
C HIS A 51 -8.33 12.25 16.21
N VAL A 52 -9.40 11.45 16.13
CA VAL A 52 -10.19 11.30 14.90
C VAL A 52 -10.88 12.60 14.55
N MET A 53 -10.65 13.09 13.32
CA MET A 53 -11.22 14.34 12.83
C MET A 53 -12.75 14.33 12.75
N ASN A 54 -13.36 15.52 12.83
CA ASN A 54 -14.80 15.71 12.66
C ASN A 54 -15.32 15.46 11.23
N GLY A 55 -14.40 15.31 10.27
CA GLY A 55 -14.71 15.14 8.86
C GLY A 55 -13.99 16.19 8.02
N TYR A 56 -14.12 16.07 6.70
CA TYR A 56 -13.59 17.05 5.77
C TYR A 56 -14.49 18.28 5.73
N TRP A 57 -13.89 19.46 5.61
CA TRP A 57 -14.64 20.70 5.41
C TRP A 57 -15.35 20.67 4.05
N HIS A 58 -16.68 20.89 4.05
CA HIS A 58 -17.47 20.94 2.81
C HIS A 58 -17.43 22.34 2.20
N ARG A 59 -16.82 22.50 1.02
CA ARG A 59 -16.94 23.71 0.19
C ARG A 59 -17.36 23.32 -1.23
N GLY A 60 -18.67 23.24 -1.47
CA GLY A 60 -19.21 22.97 -2.82
C GLY A 60 -18.90 21.57 -3.35
N THR A 61 -19.58 21.21 -4.42
CA THR A 61 -19.97 19.85 -4.85
C THR A 61 -18.87 18.88 -5.31
N HIS A 62 -17.57 19.10 -5.10
CA HIS A 62 -16.51 18.37 -5.84
C HIS A 62 -15.34 17.78 -5.05
N SER A 63 -15.45 17.58 -3.74
CA SER A 63 -14.62 16.53 -3.13
C SER A 63 -15.47 15.28 -3.00
N PRO A 64 -15.15 14.15 -3.66
CA PRO A 64 -15.65 12.87 -3.18
C PRO A 64 -15.20 12.81 -1.74
N ALA A 65 -16.13 12.98 -0.81
CA ALA A 65 -15.83 12.86 0.60
C ALA A 65 -15.23 11.47 0.72
N ILE A 66 -13.93 11.37 0.99
CA ILE A 66 -13.36 10.13 1.49
C ILE A 66 -14.27 9.82 2.68
N PRO A 67 -15.10 8.77 2.59
CA PRO A 67 -16.09 8.55 3.61
C PRO A 67 -15.28 8.32 4.87
N VAL A 68 -15.33 9.25 5.81
CA VAL A 68 -15.08 8.90 7.20
C VAL A 68 -16.20 7.92 7.47
N GLN A 69 -15.91 6.62 7.39
CA GLN A 69 -16.88 5.56 7.57
C GLN A 69 -17.27 5.57 9.05
N ARG A 70 -18.14 6.52 9.39
CA ARG A 70 -18.69 6.67 10.72
C ARG A 70 -19.75 5.61 10.85
N GLU A 71 -19.43 4.53 11.56
CA GLU A 71 -20.49 3.67 12.09
C GLU A 71 -21.37 4.55 12.99
N GLN A 72 -22.59 4.86 12.50
CA GLN A 72 -23.52 5.82 13.11
C GLN A 72 -24.00 5.42 14.52
N LYS A 73 -23.59 4.24 15.02
CA LYS A 73 -24.10 3.61 16.23
C LYS A 73 -23.22 3.81 17.46
N GLU A 74 -22.00 4.30 17.31
CA GLU A 74 -21.05 4.48 18.41
C GLU A 74 -20.75 5.96 18.70
N SER A 75 -20.46 6.27 19.97
CA SER A 75 -20.09 7.63 20.41
C SER A 75 -18.74 8.12 19.88
N SER A 76 -17.93 7.24 19.29
CA SER A 76 -16.66 7.57 18.64
C SER A 76 -16.47 6.66 17.43
N PRO A 77 -16.59 7.19 16.20
CA PRO A 77 -16.50 6.36 15.00
C PRO A 77 -15.04 5.92 14.73
N TRP A 78 -14.90 4.77 14.07
CA TRP A 78 -13.65 4.35 13.47
C TRP A 78 -13.33 5.21 12.23
N LEU A 79 -12.07 5.64 12.11
CA LEU A 79 -11.52 6.24 10.91
C LEU A 79 -10.69 5.19 10.18
N VAL A 80 -11.14 4.78 9.00
CA VAL A 80 -10.37 3.92 8.11
C VAL A 80 -9.42 4.78 7.29
N THR A 81 -8.11 4.59 7.44
CA THR A 81 -7.09 5.56 6.94
C THR A 81 -6.71 5.36 5.47
N GLN A 82 -7.19 4.26 4.85
CA GLN A 82 -6.75 3.76 3.54
C GLN A 82 -5.31 3.25 3.52
N ASP A 83 -4.67 3.16 4.68
CA ASP A 83 -3.38 2.52 4.83
C ASP A 83 -3.58 1.03 5.10
N LEU A 84 -2.67 0.22 4.59
CA LEU A 84 -2.64 -1.22 4.84
C LEU A 84 -1.66 -1.52 5.96
N GLY A 85 -2.02 -2.49 6.80
CA GLY A 85 -1.16 -2.94 7.88
C GLY A 85 -1.40 -4.38 8.25
N CYS A 86 -0.47 -4.92 9.03
CA CYS A 86 -0.58 -6.24 9.65
C CYS A 86 0.01 -6.20 11.06
N TRP A 87 -0.47 -7.12 11.91
CA TRP A 87 0.08 -7.33 13.25
C TRP A 87 1.13 -8.43 13.19
N ASP A 88 2.20 -8.27 13.97
CA ASP A 88 3.10 -9.38 14.27
C ASP A 88 2.65 -10.16 15.51
N GLU A 89 3.35 -11.25 15.81
CA GLU A 89 3.08 -12.11 16.97
C GLU A 89 3.27 -11.39 18.33
N MET A 90 3.98 -10.27 18.35
CA MET A 90 4.24 -9.45 19.54
C MET A 90 3.21 -8.32 19.69
N GLY A 91 2.20 -8.24 18.81
CA GLY A 91 1.18 -7.19 18.83
C GLY A 91 1.70 -5.83 18.36
N ARG A 92 2.75 -5.80 17.54
CA ARG A 92 3.28 -4.60 16.91
C ARG A 92 2.69 -4.43 15.51
N LEU A 93 2.35 -3.20 15.17
CA LEU A 93 1.78 -2.82 13.89
C LEU A 93 2.89 -2.60 12.87
N TYR A 94 2.73 -3.22 11.71
CA TYR A 94 3.52 -2.96 10.51
C TYR A 94 2.68 -2.24 9.47
N TYR A 95 3.24 -1.21 8.85
CA TYR A 95 2.66 -0.50 7.70
C TYR A 95 3.08 -1.20 6.41
N CYS A 96 2.11 -1.51 5.55
CA CYS A 96 2.29 -2.30 4.34
C CYS A 96 2.06 -1.50 3.04
N GLY A 97 1.83 -0.19 3.11
CA GLY A 97 1.54 0.65 1.94
C GLY A 97 0.13 1.22 1.93
N ARG A 98 -0.27 1.87 0.82
CA ARG A 98 -1.62 2.41 0.62
C ARG A 98 -2.51 1.41 -0.10
N ALA A 99 -3.79 1.41 0.23
CA ALA A 99 -4.79 0.64 -0.50
C ALA A 99 -4.96 1.10 -1.97
N SER A 100 -4.68 2.37 -2.27
CA SER A 100 -4.66 2.92 -3.63
C SER A 100 -3.55 2.35 -4.51
N ASP A 101 -2.48 1.84 -3.89
CA ASP A 101 -1.26 1.41 -4.57
C ASP A 101 -1.25 -0.11 -4.78
N VAL A 102 -2.38 -0.77 -4.50
CA VAL A 102 -2.60 -2.19 -4.78
C VAL A 102 -3.01 -2.36 -6.22
N ILE A 103 -2.16 -3.02 -6.99
CA ILE A 103 -2.38 -3.36 -8.40
C ILE A 103 -3.09 -4.72 -8.48
N ARG A 104 -4.21 -4.77 -9.19
CA ARG A 104 -5.01 -5.98 -9.40
C ARG A 104 -4.70 -6.61 -10.75
N THR A 105 -3.70 -7.47 -10.77
CA THR A 105 -3.21 -8.16 -11.98
C THR A 105 -3.52 -9.64 -11.90
N GLY A 106 -4.31 -10.18 -12.82
CA GLY A 106 -4.44 -11.63 -13.01
C GLY A 106 -4.90 -12.41 -11.80
N SER A 107 -5.95 -11.94 -11.12
CA SER A 107 -6.47 -12.48 -9.86
C SER A 107 -5.53 -12.37 -8.66
N GLU A 108 -4.36 -11.77 -8.82
CA GLU A 108 -3.42 -11.46 -7.74
C GLU A 108 -3.52 -9.99 -7.32
N SER A 109 -3.18 -9.72 -6.05
CA SER A 109 -3.07 -8.36 -5.50
C SER A 109 -1.60 -8.07 -5.23
N VAL A 110 -1.02 -7.15 -5.99
CA VAL A 110 0.40 -6.78 -5.92
C VAL A 110 0.52 -5.39 -5.32
N LEU A 111 1.34 -5.23 -4.27
CA LEU A 111 1.66 -3.91 -3.73
C LEU A 111 2.75 -3.27 -4.58
N ALA A 112 2.49 -2.08 -5.13
CA ALA A 112 3.48 -1.34 -5.90
C ALA A 112 4.82 -1.19 -5.13
N THR A 113 4.72 -0.85 -3.84
CA THR A 113 5.89 -0.71 -2.94
C THR A 113 6.74 -1.97 -2.78
N GLU A 114 6.16 -3.17 -2.91
CA GLU A 114 6.96 -4.41 -2.88
C GLU A 114 7.79 -4.55 -4.15
N VAL A 115 7.23 -4.21 -5.30
CA VAL A 115 7.93 -4.24 -6.59
C VAL A 115 9.00 -3.14 -6.62
N GLU A 116 8.66 -1.92 -6.19
CA GLU A 116 9.60 -0.79 -6.08
C GLU A 116 10.82 -1.18 -5.24
N ARG A 117 10.61 -1.79 -4.07
CA ARG A 117 11.71 -2.21 -3.20
C ARG A 117 12.65 -3.23 -3.85
N VAL A 118 12.14 -4.12 -4.71
CA VAL A 118 13.00 -5.06 -5.46
C VAL A 118 13.76 -4.32 -6.55
N LEU A 119 13.11 -3.40 -7.27
CA LEU A 119 13.74 -2.58 -8.31
C LEU A 119 14.83 -1.66 -7.73
N GLU A 120 14.59 -1.03 -6.58
CA GLU A 120 15.55 -0.16 -5.89
C GLU A 120 16.84 -0.87 -5.44
N GLN A 121 16.84 -2.20 -5.35
CA GLN A 121 18.05 -2.99 -5.07
C GLN A 121 18.97 -3.10 -6.28
N LEU A 122 18.49 -2.77 -7.49
CA LEU A 122 19.28 -2.83 -8.72
C LEU A 122 20.23 -1.64 -8.80
N PRO A 123 21.54 -1.86 -9.02
CA PRO A 123 22.57 -0.82 -8.89
C PRO A 123 22.46 0.29 -9.94
N TRP A 124 21.77 0.05 -11.06
CA TRP A 124 21.58 1.00 -12.15
C TRP A 124 20.28 1.81 -12.02
N ILE A 125 19.41 1.49 -11.06
CA ILE A 125 18.21 2.26 -10.75
C ILE A 125 18.55 3.32 -9.69
N GLN A 126 18.20 4.57 -9.99
CA GLN A 126 18.24 5.67 -9.03
C GLN A 126 16.95 5.74 -8.24
N GLU A 127 15.82 5.78 -8.95
CA GLU A 127 14.45 5.89 -8.40
C GLU A 127 13.50 5.11 -9.31
N CYS A 128 12.40 4.61 -8.75
CA CYS A 128 11.33 4.02 -9.54
C CYS A 128 9.95 4.31 -8.91
N ALA A 129 8.92 4.26 -9.74
CA ALA A 129 7.53 4.26 -9.31
C ALA A 129 6.77 3.17 -10.05
N VAL A 130 6.03 2.34 -9.32
CA VAL A 130 5.25 1.23 -9.88
C VAL A 130 3.77 1.57 -9.81
N VAL A 131 3.07 1.39 -10.93
CA VAL A 131 1.64 1.70 -11.05
C VAL A 131 0.92 0.61 -11.82
N GLY A 132 -0.37 0.44 -11.52
CA GLY A 132 -1.27 -0.39 -12.31
C GLY A 132 -1.79 0.40 -13.51
N LEU A 133 -1.51 -0.07 -14.72
CA LEU A 133 -2.14 0.45 -15.93
C LEU A 133 -3.44 -0.32 -16.19
N PRO A 134 -4.61 0.34 -16.16
CA PRO A 134 -5.89 -0.33 -16.31
C PRO A 134 -6.15 -0.73 -17.76
N HIS A 135 -7.22 -1.52 -17.98
CA HIS A 135 -7.73 -1.94 -19.30
C HIS A 135 -6.86 -2.96 -20.04
N ASP A 136 -6.15 -3.80 -19.30
CA ASP A 136 -5.54 -4.99 -19.91
C ASP A 136 -6.56 -6.11 -20.04
N ALA A 137 -6.71 -6.63 -21.27
CA ALA A 137 -7.74 -7.62 -21.59
C ALA A 137 -7.53 -8.98 -20.89
N LYS A 138 -6.31 -9.29 -20.45
CA LYS A 138 -5.96 -10.57 -19.83
C LYS A 138 -5.88 -10.48 -18.32
N TRP A 139 -5.41 -9.36 -17.79
CA TRP A 139 -4.99 -9.23 -16.40
C TRP A 139 -5.79 -8.21 -15.59
N GLY A 140 -6.62 -7.37 -16.24
CA GLY A 140 -7.30 -6.26 -15.60
C GLY A 140 -6.40 -5.03 -15.49
N GLU A 141 -5.34 -5.13 -14.70
CA GLU A 141 -4.26 -4.13 -14.62
C GLU A 141 -2.91 -4.76 -14.98
N LEU A 142 -2.08 -4.02 -15.74
CA LEU A 142 -0.68 -4.35 -15.95
C LEU A 142 0.18 -3.66 -14.90
N VAL A 143 1.13 -4.38 -14.31
CA VAL A 143 2.17 -3.79 -13.47
C VAL A 143 3.16 -3.07 -14.37
N CYS A 144 3.27 -1.75 -14.22
CA CYS A 144 4.18 -0.90 -14.99
C CYS A 144 5.13 -0.16 -14.04
N ALA A 145 6.41 -0.09 -14.40
CA ALA A 145 7.42 0.65 -13.65
C ALA A 145 7.96 1.80 -14.50
N ALA A 146 7.92 3.02 -13.95
CA ALA A 146 8.69 4.15 -14.44
C ALA A 146 10.02 4.18 -13.68
N ILE A 147 11.15 4.24 -14.40
CA ILE A 147 12.48 4.09 -13.83
C ILE A 147 13.33 5.31 -14.19
N VAL A 148 14.01 5.87 -13.19
CA VAL A 148 15.13 6.80 -13.35
C VAL A 148 16.42 6.00 -13.22
N LEU A 149 17.21 5.96 -14.28
CA LEU A 149 18.53 5.33 -14.24
C LEU A 149 19.51 6.22 -13.50
N ARG A 150 20.47 5.62 -12.79
CA ARG A 150 21.62 6.37 -12.28
C ARG A 150 22.40 6.90 -13.47
N ASN A 151 22.85 8.15 -13.38
CA ASN A 151 23.87 8.66 -14.28
C ASN A 151 25.14 7.83 -14.09
N HIS A 152 25.29 6.78 -14.88
CA HIS A 152 26.61 6.36 -15.29
C HIS A 152 27.16 7.50 -16.13
N HIS A 153 28.36 7.98 -15.84
CA HIS A 153 29.11 8.80 -16.79
C HIS A 153 29.13 8.03 -18.12
N TYR A 154 28.20 8.35 -19.02
CA TYR A 154 28.24 7.92 -20.39
C TYR A 154 29.34 8.77 -20.99
N ASP A 155 30.53 8.20 -21.07
CA ASP A 155 31.64 8.83 -21.78
C ASP A 155 31.24 8.82 -23.25
N ASP A 156 30.81 9.98 -23.75
CA ASP A 156 30.24 10.23 -25.09
C ASP A 156 31.26 9.99 -26.23
N ASN A 157 32.40 9.34 -25.92
CA ASN A 157 33.55 9.14 -26.79
C ASN A 157 33.75 7.69 -27.26
N ASN A 158 32.80 6.77 -27.03
CA ASN A 158 32.92 5.42 -27.57
C ASN A 158 31.76 5.07 -28.51
N ASP A 159 32.08 5.00 -29.81
CA ASP A 159 31.21 4.83 -30.97
C ASP A 159 30.55 3.42 -31.07
N ASP A 160 30.43 2.68 -29.97
CA ASP A 160 30.07 1.25 -29.97
C ASP A 160 28.70 0.92 -29.33
N ALA A 161 27.87 1.91 -29.01
CA ALA A 161 26.62 1.71 -28.25
C ALA A 161 25.36 1.36 -29.08
N GLN A 162 25.47 0.59 -30.16
CA GLN A 162 24.29 0.14 -30.93
C GLN A 162 23.89 -1.34 -30.75
N SER A 163 24.55 -2.13 -29.91
CA SER A 163 24.34 -3.60 -29.94
C SER A 163 23.66 -4.27 -28.73
N VAL A 164 23.18 -3.57 -27.69
CA VAL A 164 22.75 -4.26 -26.45
C VAL A 164 21.28 -4.01 -26.04
N LEU A 165 20.42 -3.55 -26.94
CA LEU A 165 18.98 -3.38 -26.61
C LEU A 165 18.01 -4.25 -27.41
N LEU A 166 18.49 -5.26 -28.14
CA LEU A 166 17.66 -6.28 -28.74
C LEU A 166 18.39 -7.63 -28.67
N ASP A 167 18.20 -8.36 -27.57
CA ASP A 167 18.27 -9.82 -27.50
C ASP A 167 17.35 -10.32 -26.38
#